data_AF-A0A818TFE9-F1
#
_entry.id   AF-A0A818TFE9-F1
#
_cell.length_a   1.000
_cell.length_b   1.000
_cell.length_c   1.000
_cell.angle_alpha   90.00
_cell.angle_beta   90.00
_cell.angle_gamma   90.00
#
_symmetry.space_group_name_H-M   'P 1'
#
loop_
_entity.id
_entity.type
_entity.pdbx_description
1 polymer ?
#
loop_
_entity_poly.entity_id
_entity_poly.type
_entity_poly.pdbx_seq_one_letter_code
_entity_poly.pdbx_strand_id
1 'polypeptide(L)'
;MQNLLNHQNTRTEELHLYLPKFKMEATFELSDILQQLGMKDAFSNYKPNFTGIASGNNNRDHLYISKVIHKAFIDVNEQGSEAAAATAVIIVSYGSINPPPQPIEFKADRPFLFFIRESRQNIVLFSGRFISPSTKP
;
A
#
# COMPACT_ATOMS: atom_id res chain seq x y z
N MET A 1 -4.98 -5.20 -13.69
CA MET A 1 -4.83 -4.81 -12.27
C MET A 1 -5.79 -5.55 -11.33
N GLN A 2 -7.07 -5.75 -11.67
CA GLN A 2 -8.06 -6.39 -10.77
C GLN A 2 -7.64 -7.78 -10.24
N ASN A 3 -6.93 -8.58 -11.03
CA ASN A 3 -6.53 -9.94 -10.62
C ASN A 3 -5.41 -9.99 -9.57
N LEU A 4 -4.60 -8.92 -9.43
CA LEU A 4 -3.50 -8.87 -8.44
C LEU A 4 -4.01 -8.59 -7.01
N LEU A 5 -5.22 -8.03 -6.88
CA LEU A 5 -5.83 -7.70 -5.58
C LEU A 5 -6.75 -8.81 -5.06
N ASN A 6 -7.15 -9.74 -5.94
CA ASN A 6 -7.98 -10.88 -5.59
C ASN A 6 -7.15 -11.99 -4.93
N HIS A 7 -7.29 -12.14 -3.62
CA HIS A 7 -6.58 -13.14 -2.81
C HIS A 7 -7.16 -14.57 -2.95
N GLN A 8 -8.17 -14.78 -3.79
CA GLN A 8 -8.86 -16.07 -3.93
C GLN A 8 -7.99 -17.16 -4.60
N ASN A 9 -6.82 -16.80 -5.14
CA ASN A 9 -5.86 -17.72 -5.79
C ASN A 9 -4.46 -17.71 -5.14
N THR A 10 -4.33 -17.24 -3.89
CA THR A 10 -3.05 -17.35 -3.18
C THR A 10 -2.92 -18.71 -2.51
N ARG A 11 -1.72 -19.28 -2.58
CA ARG A 11 -1.37 -20.49 -1.84
C ARG A 11 -0.51 -20.11 -0.63
N THR A 12 -0.82 -20.65 0.53
CA THR A 12 0.02 -20.52 1.73
C THR A 12 1.14 -21.52 1.65
N GLU A 13 2.39 -21.07 1.65
CA GLU A 13 3.59 -21.90 1.63
C GLU A 13 4.65 -21.31 2.56
N GLU A 14 5.46 -22.17 3.18
CA GLU A 14 6.64 -21.73 3.93
C GLU A 14 7.78 -21.37 2.96
N LEU A 15 8.42 -20.22 3.21
CA LEU A 15 9.50 -19.71 2.35
C LEU A 15 10.51 -18.88 3.16
N HIS A 16 11.71 -18.73 2.62
CA HIS A 16 12.71 -17.78 3.09
C HIS A 16 12.50 -16.42 2.40
N LEU A 17 12.05 -15.43 3.19
CA LEU A 17 11.75 -14.07 2.72
C LEU A 17 12.94 -13.14 2.92
N TYR A 18 13.40 -12.51 1.85
CA TYR A 18 14.36 -11.41 1.88
C TYR A 18 13.65 -10.14 1.42
N LEU A 19 13.26 -9.29 2.38
CA LEU A 19 12.57 -8.02 2.15
C LEU A 19 13.46 -6.87 2.67
N PRO A 20 13.74 -5.83 1.86
CA PRO A 20 14.53 -4.70 2.33
C PRO A 20 13.76 -3.91 3.40
N LYS A 21 14.48 -3.38 4.38
CA LYS A 21 13.95 -2.29 5.22
C LYS A 21 13.88 -1.03 4.37
N PHE A 22 12.79 -0.28 4.49
CA PHE A 22 12.69 0.99 3.79
C PHE A 22 11.77 1.96 4.50
N LYS A 23 12.05 3.25 4.31
CA LYS A 23 11.17 4.35 4.68
C LYS A 23 10.82 5.13 3.44
N MET A 24 9.55 5.47 3.29
CA MET A 24 9.04 6.23 2.16
C MET A 24 8.07 7.29 2.67
N GLU A 25 8.24 8.51 2.18
CA GLU A 25 7.32 9.61 2.42
C GLU A 25 6.95 10.21 1.06
N ALA A 26 5.67 10.49 0.86
CA ALA A 26 5.20 11.16 -0.33
C ALA A 26 4.11 12.16 0.04
N THR A 27 4.15 13.33 -0.60
CA THR A 27 3.08 14.32 -0.53
C THR A 27 2.63 14.63 -1.95
N PHE A 28 1.34 14.54 -2.19
CA PHE A 28 0.71 14.78 -3.47
C PHE A 28 -0.31 15.90 -3.35
N GLU A 29 -0.26 16.81 -4.32
CA GLU A 29 -1.37 17.69 -4.64
C GLU A 29 -2.25 16.91 -5.64
N LEU A 30 -3.49 16.63 -5.28
CA LEU A 30 -4.38 15.74 -6.03
C LEU A 30 -5.46 16.48 -6.82
N SER A 31 -5.51 17.82 -6.77
CA SER A 31 -6.64 18.56 -7.34
C SER A 31 -6.73 18.37 -8.85
N ASP A 32 -5.60 18.45 -9.55
CA ASP A 32 -5.57 18.26 -11.01
C ASP A 32 -5.93 16.82 -11.40
N ILE A 33 -5.41 15.85 -10.64
CA ILE A 33 -5.68 14.42 -10.88
C ILE A 33 -7.16 14.12 -10.69
N LEU A 34 -7.77 14.60 -9.60
CA LEU A 34 -9.19 14.38 -9.31
C LEU A 34 -10.09 15.04 -10.36
N GLN A 35 -9.74 16.24 -10.83
CA GLN A 35 -10.44 16.90 -11.92
C GLN A 35 -10.33 16.12 -13.24
N GLN A 36 -9.16 15.56 -13.56
CA GLN A 36 -8.96 14.69 -14.73
C GLN A 36 -9.75 13.38 -14.63
N LEU A 37 -9.93 12.85 -13.42
CA LEU A 37 -10.76 11.68 -13.13
C LEU A 37 -12.28 11.98 -13.13
N GLY A 38 -12.68 13.23 -13.35
CA GLY A 38 -14.08 13.62 -13.53
C GLY A 38 -14.68 14.44 -12.39
N MET A 39 -13.97 14.65 -11.29
CA MET A 39 -14.42 15.48 -10.17
C MET A 39 -14.16 16.96 -10.48
N LYS A 40 -14.76 17.52 -11.54
CA LYS A 40 -14.52 18.91 -11.97
C LYS A 40 -15.34 19.94 -11.19
N ASP A 41 -16.62 19.66 -10.99
CA ASP A 41 -17.57 20.62 -10.39
C ASP A 41 -17.20 20.99 -8.95
N ALA A 42 -16.61 20.04 -8.21
CA ALA A 42 -16.14 20.23 -6.83
C ALA A 42 -15.06 21.33 -6.70
N PHE A 43 -14.29 21.59 -7.75
CA PHE A 43 -13.23 22.60 -7.80
C PHE A 43 -13.64 23.86 -8.56
N SER A 44 -14.84 23.87 -9.17
CA SER A 44 -15.35 25.02 -9.91
C SER A 44 -15.86 26.08 -8.94
N ASN A 45 -15.55 27.35 -9.21
CA ASN A 45 -16.13 28.48 -8.49
C ASN A 45 -17.49 28.93 -9.08
N TYR A 46 -17.98 28.28 -10.14
CA TYR A 46 -19.19 28.69 -10.87
C TYR A 46 -20.43 27.87 -10.51
N LYS A 47 -20.31 26.54 -10.32
CA LYS A 47 -21.42 25.66 -9.94
C LYS A 47 -21.02 24.52 -8.96
N PRO A 48 -20.22 24.77 -7.92
CA PRO A 48 -19.98 23.74 -6.91
C PRO A 48 -21.26 23.56 -6.07
N ASN A 49 -21.72 22.32 -5.87
CA ASN A 49 -22.84 22.06 -4.98
C ASN A 49 -22.38 21.34 -3.70
N PHE A 50 -22.08 22.13 -2.67
CA PHE A 50 -21.76 21.64 -1.32
C PHE A 50 -22.82 22.02 -0.28
N THR A 51 -24.08 22.18 -0.70
CA THR A 51 -25.20 22.57 0.18
C THR A 51 -25.44 21.61 1.35
N GLY A 52 -25.05 20.33 1.19
CA GLY A 52 -25.09 19.32 2.26
C GLY A 52 -23.99 19.46 3.32
N ILE A 53 -22.98 20.31 3.09
CA ILE A 53 -21.93 20.63 4.07
C ILE A 53 -22.21 21.99 4.72
N ALA A 54 -22.48 22.99 3.89
CA ALA A 54 -22.81 24.34 4.33
C ALA A 54 -23.92 24.89 3.44
N SER A 55 -25.02 25.31 4.06
CA SER A 55 -26.05 26.08 3.38
C SER A 55 -25.54 27.51 3.22
N GLY A 56 -25.09 27.87 2.02
CA GLY A 56 -24.74 29.26 1.71
C GLY A 56 -26.02 30.09 1.63
N ASN A 57 -26.16 31.10 2.48
CA ASN A 57 -27.39 31.88 2.57
C ASN A 57 -27.52 32.89 1.42
N ASN A 58 -26.45 33.11 0.65
CA ASN A 58 -26.36 34.13 -0.41
C ASN A 58 -25.47 33.64 -1.57
N ASN A 59 -25.71 34.13 -2.80
CA ASN A 59 -24.92 33.87 -4.03
C ASN A 59 -23.43 34.26 -3.98
N ARG A 60 -22.91 34.73 -2.83
CA ARG A 60 -21.50 35.08 -2.61
C ARG A 60 -20.73 34.04 -1.80
N ASP A 61 -21.41 33.04 -1.27
CA ASP A 61 -20.85 32.03 -0.35
C ASP A 61 -20.76 30.64 -1.02
N HIS A 62 -20.30 30.60 -2.28
CA HIS A 62 -20.07 29.32 -2.95
C HIS A 62 -18.84 28.64 -2.36
N LEU A 63 -19.08 27.59 -1.58
CA LEU A 63 -18.02 26.69 -1.11
C LEU A 63 -17.52 25.86 -2.30
N TYR A 64 -16.21 25.74 -2.46
CA TYR A 64 -15.57 24.83 -3.41
C TYR A 64 -14.25 24.32 -2.85
N ILE A 65 -13.75 23.22 -3.42
CA ILE A 65 -12.44 22.68 -3.07
C ILE A 65 -11.38 23.52 -3.79
N SER A 66 -10.51 24.17 -3.01
CA SER A 66 -9.37 24.90 -3.56
C SER A 66 -8.17 24.00 -3.83
N LYS A 67 -7.85 23.09 -2.89
CA LYS A 67 -6.76 22.14 -2.98
C LYS A 67 -7.04 20.84 -2.22
N VAL A 68 -6.51 19.73 -2.72
CA VAL A 68 -6.46 18.44 -2.01
C VAL A 68 -5.01 18.02 -1.82
N ILE A 69 -4.54 18.01 -0.58
CA ILE A 69 -3.19 17.58 -0.23
C ILE A 69 -3.26 16.22 0.47
N HIS A 70 -2.58 15.23 -0.09
CA HIS A 70 -2.46 13.88 0.46
C HIS A 70 -1.02 13.58 0.82
N LYS A 71 -0.74 13.33 2.10
CA LYS A 71 0.58 12.97 2.61
C LYS A 71 0.54 11.58 3.21
N ALA A 72 1.48 10.74 2.83
CA ALA A 72 1.61 9.36 3.29
C ALA A 72 3.06 9.05 3.69
N PHE A 73 3.21 8.22 4.74
CA PHE A 73 4.50 7.76 5.24
C PHE A 73 4.42 6.26 5.53
N ILE A 74 5.48 5.53 5.16
CA ILE A 74 5.64 4.09 5.38
C ILE A 74 7.04 3.84 5.95
N ASP A 75 7.12 3.01 6.98
CA ASP A 75 8.36 2.52 7.59
C ASP A 75 8.25 1.00 7.73
N VAL A 76 9.01 0.28 6.92
CA VAL A 76 9.11 -1.18 6.97
C VAL A 76 10.45 -1.53 7.61
N ASN A 77 10.35 -2.15 8.78
CA ASN A 77 11.45 -2.67 9.58
C ASN A 77 10.98 -3.95 10.30
N GLU A 78 11.88 -4.64 11.00
CA GLU A 78 11.58 -5.90 11.70
C GLU A 78 10.63 -5.71 12.90
N GLN A 79 10.62 -4.52 13.48
CA GLN A 79 9.78 -4.15 14.62
C GLN A 79 8.32 -3.91 14.21
N GLY A 80 8.07 -3.59 12.94
CA GLY A 80 6.72 -3.33 12.41
C GLY A 80 5.80 -4.56 12.32
N SER A 81 6.32 -5.76 12.64
CA SER A 81 5.59 -7.03 12.79
C SER A 81 6.40 -7.99 13.68
N GLU A 82 6.85 -7.50 14.83
CA GLU A 82 7.81 -8.19 15.69
C GLU A 82 7.24 -9.50 16.28
N ALA A 83 7.96 -10.62 16.04
CA ALA A 83 8.06 -11.81 16.92
C ALA A 83 7.12 -13.04 16.78
N ALA A 84 6.56 -13.39 15.62
CA ALA A 84 5.76 -14.63 15.51
C ALA A 84 6.50 -15.93 15.08
N ALA A 85 7.73 -15.89 14.54
CA ALA A 85 8.30 -17.07 13.85
C ALA A 85 9.78 -17.39 14.12
N ALA A 86 10.34 -16.99 15.27
CA ALA A 86 11.73 -17.30 15.62
C ALA A 86 11.84 -18.40 16.68
N THR A 87 11.16 -19.54 16.52
CA THR A 87 11.55 -20.79 17.21
C THR A 87 10.89 -22.02 16.57
N ALA A 88 11.52 -22.56 15.53
CA ALA A 88 11.28 -23.94 15.08
C ALA A 88 12.43 -24.83 15.57
N VAL A 89 12.16 -25.71 16.54
CA VAL A 89 13.10 -26.77 16.92
C VAL A 89 12.98 -27.86 15.85
N ILE A 90 13.96 -27.96 14.95
CA ILE A 90 14.03 -29.04 13.98
C ILE A 90 14.55 -30.30 14.69
N ILE A 91 13.64 -31.19 15.08
CA ILE A 91 13.97 -32.56 15.49
C ILE A 91 14.15 -33.38 14.22
N VAL A 92 15.39 -33.63 13.81
CA VAL A 92 15.71 -34.60 12.75
C VAL A 92 15.82 -36.00 13.34
N SER A 93 14.91 -36.91 12.96
CA SER A 93 15.08 -38.34 13.21
C SER A 93 16.02 -38.93 12.15
N TYR A 94 17.12 -39.53 12.60
CA TYR A 94 18.05 -40.26 11.76
C TYR A 94 17.38 -41.54 11.23
N GLY A 95 16.64 -41.44 10.12
CA GLY A 95 15.97 -42.62 9.54
C GLY A 95 15.35 -42.46 8.15
N SER A 96 15.31 -41.26 7.56
CA SER A 96 14.77 -41.05 6.21
C SER A 96 15.84 -40.44 5.30
N ILE A 97 16.14 -41.13 4.19
CA ILE A 97 17.24 -40.84 3.24
C ILE A 97 16.84 -39.73 2.24
N ASN A 98 15.69 -39.09 2.42
CA ASN A 98 15.29 -37.98 1.55
C ASN A 98 15.71 -36.65 2.20
N PRO A 99 16.59 -35.85 1.56
CA PRO A 99 16.82 -34.50 2.02
C PRO A 99 15.47 -33.75 2.02
N PRO A 100 15.17 -32.95 3.05
CA PRO A 100 13.99 -32.11 3.04
C PRO A 100 13.99 -31.26 1.75
N PRO A 101 12.83 -31.04 1.13
CA PRO A 101 12.74 -30.18 -0.06
C PRO A 101 13.39 -28.83 0.24
N GLN A 102 14.15 -28.30 -0.72
CA GLN A 102 14.81 -27.00 -0.54
C GLN A 102 13.75 -25.92 -0.27
N PRO A 103 13.94 -25.05 0.73
CA PRO A 103 13.01 -23.97 1.02
C PRO A 103 12.83 -23.08 -0.21
N ILE A 104 11.60 -22.65 -0.47
CA ILE A 104 11.34 -21.66 -1.50
C ILE A 104 11.98 -20.34 -1.06
N GLU A 105 12.76 -19.69 -1.92
CA GLU A 105 13.32 -18.37 -1.63
C GLU A 105 12.54 -17.27 -2.37
N PHE A 106 12.15 -16.23 -1.63
CA PHE A 106 11.60 -15.00 -2.21
C PHE A 106 12.51 -13.82 -1.88
N LYS A 107 13.18 -13.27 -2.91
CA LYS A 107 14.07 -12.12 -2.79
C LYS A 107 13.46 -10.89 -3.46
N ALA A 108 13.13 -9.88 -2.67
CA ALA A 108 12.69 -8.58 -3.15
C ALA A 108 13.90 -7.67 -3.47
N ASP A 109 14.78 -8.16 -4.34
CA ASP A 109 16.09 -7.57 -4.70
C ASP A 109 16.05 -6.63 -5.92
N ARG A 110 14.85 -6.35 -6.41
CA ARG A 110 14.56 -5.51 -7.58
C ARG A 110 13.25 -4.77 -7.37
N PRO A 111 12.91 -3.74 -8.19
CA PRO A 111 11.68 -2.98 -7.99
C PRO A 111 10.44 -3.86 -7.82
N PHE A 112 9.64 -3.57 -6.80
CA PHE A 112 8.43 -4.32 -6.48
C PHE A 112 7.26 -3.40 -6.13
N LEU A 113 6.05 -3.91 -6.32
CA LEU A 113 4.82 -3.30 -5.83
C LEU A 113 4.49 -3.88 -4.46
N PHE A 114 3.93 -3.05 -3.58
CA PHE A 114 3.42 -3.50 -2.29
C PHE A 114 2.05 -2.88 -2.03
N PHE A 115 1.25 -3.60 -1.25
CA PHE A 115 -0.08 -3.19 -0.83
C PHE A 115 -0.22 -3.48 0.66
N ILE A 116 -0.71 -2.51 1.43
CA ILE A 116 -1.17 -2.72 2.80
C ILE A 116 -2.69 -2.72 2.72
N ARG A 117 -3.32 -3.79 3.21
CA ARG A 117 -4.76 -4.02 3.04
C ARG A 117 -5.41 -4.50 4.33
N GLU A 118 -6.68 -4.16 4.45
CA GLU A 118 -7.59 -4.81 5.38
C GLU A 118 -8.10 -6.11 4.74
N SER A 119 -7.97 -7.23 5.46
CA SER A 119 -8.15 -8.57 4.87
C SER A 119 -9.60 -9.02 4.74
N ARG A 120 -10.55 -8.49 5.51
CA ARG A 120 -11.95 -8.96 5.51
C ARG A 120 -12.74 -8.42 4.32
N GLN A 121 -12.54 -7.16 3.98
CA GLN A 121 -13.23 -6.45 2.89
C GLN A 121 -12.32 -6.21 1.68
N ASN A 122 -11.04 -6.61 1.76
CA ASN A 122 -10.03 -6.42 0.72
C ASN A 122 -9.79 -4.94 0.38
N ILE A 123 -9.89 -4.06 1.38
CA ILE A 123 -9.68 -2.62 1.22
C ILE A 123 -8.18 -2.33 1.18
N VAL A 124 -7.72 -1.67 0.14
CA VAL A 124 -6.34 -1.19 0.02
C VAL A 124 -6.19 0.09 0.84
N LEU A 125 -5.38 0.04 1.89
CA LEU A 125 -5.04 1.18 2.74
C LEU A 125 -3.86 1.96 2.16
N PHE A 126 -2.85 1.24 1.66
CA PHE A 126 -1.71 1.81 0.97
C PHE A 126 -1.38 0.99 -0.28
N SER A 127 -0.95 1.68 -1.33
CA SER A 127 -0.33 1.07 -2.49
C SER A 127 0.93 1.84 -2.83
N GLY A 128 1.99 1.12 -3.19
CA GLY A 128 3.25 1.76 -3.49
C GLY A 128 4.14 0.90 -4.35
N ARG A 129 5.16 1.57 -4.89
CA ARG A 129 6.22 0.95 -5.67
C ARG A 129 7.54 1.25 -4.98
N PHE A 130 8.20 0.21 -4.49
CA PHE A 130 9.58 0.32 -4.05
C PHE A 130 10.49 0.19 -5.27
N ILE A 131 11.29 1.21 -5.51
CA ILE A 131 12.44 1.16 -6.42
C ILE A 131 13.64 1.40 -5.51
N SER A 132 14.63 0.51 -5.54
CA SER A 132 15.85 0.68 -4.76
C SER A 132 16.31 2.13 -4.83
N PRO A 133 16.67 2.78 -3.72
CA PRO A 133 17.35 4.05 -3.83
C PRO A 133 18.61 3.74 -4.63
N SER A 134 18.76 4.37 -5.80
CA SER A 134 20.09 4.59 -6.34
C SER A 134 20.86 5.23 -5.19
N THR A 135 21.86 4.52 -4.67
CA THR A 135 22.90 5.10 -3.82
C THR A 135 23.28 6.40 -4.52
N LYS A 136 22.94 7.55 -3.91
CA LYS A 136 23.52 8.80 -4.37
C LYS A 136 25.05 8.62 -4.21
N PRO A 137 25.85 8.91 -5.25
CA PRO A 137 27.30 8.80 -5.18
C PRO A 137 27.87 9.74 -4.12
#